data_AF-A0A926BWB4-F1
#
_entry.id   AF-A0A926BWB4-F1
#
_cell.length_a   1.000
_cell.length_b   1.000
_cell.length_c   1.000
_cell.angle_alpha   90.00
_cell.angle_beta   90.00
_cell.angle_gamma   90.00
#
_symmetry.space_group_name_H-M   'P 1'
#
loop_
_entity.id
_entity.type
_entity.pdbx_description
1 polymer ?
#
loop_
_entity_poly.entity_id
_entity_poly.type
_entity_poly.pdbx_seq_one_letter_code
_entity_poly.pdbx_strand_id
1 'polypeptide(L)'
;TMIFAIIITSLPTLVLMLPSLIFREPALVVLIILGFVPTIYIYNCFTILIAMRLEEEIGLFEAVRRCFSLMKGRWWFSFWITVVMAFVVMFVSMIFQLPLQVSMGVATYAGSDGTGWILFIGVALSTIGSYLMYSILILSCSVLYYNLVEHKEGVGMAERISEIGADSGVGGGVGEGASGATSL
;
A
#
# COMPACT_ATOMS: atom_id res chain seq x y z
N THR A 1 20.88 6.35 -43.02
CA THR A 1 22.13 5.88 -42.40
C THR A 1 22.62 6.81 -41.30
N MET A 2 22.69 8.14 -41.51
CA MET A 2 23.17 9.08 -40.48
C MET A 2 22.28 9.17 -39.22
N ILE A 3 20.95 9.09 -39.35
CA ILE A 3 20.02 9.13 -38.20
C ILE A 3 20.18 7.91 -37.29
N PHE A 4 20.32 6.71 -37.86
CA PHE A 4 20.56 5.48 -37.10
C PHE A 4 21.89 5.52 -36.33
N ALA A 5 22.95 6.10 -36.92
CA ALA A 5 24.24 6.25 -36.25
C ALA A 5 24.18 7.23 -35.06
N ILE A 6 23.38 8.31 -35.18
CA ILE A 6 23.17 9.27 -34.09
C ILE A 6 22.41 8.60 -32.93
N ILE A 7 21.33 7.86 -33.21
CA ILE A 7 20.53 7.18 -32.19
C ILE A 7 21.37 6.15 -31.42
N ILE A 8 22.18 5.35 -32.13
CA ILE A 8 23.03 4.31 -31.53
C ILE A 8 24.14 4.91 -30.65
N THR A 9 24.66 6.09 -30.99
CA THR A 9 25.74 6.74 -30.23
C THR A 9 25.23 7.62 -29.09
N SER A 10 24.06 8.25 -29.21
CA SER A 10 23.51 9.13 -28.18
C SER A 10 22.81 8.38 -27.05
N LEU A 11 22.21 7.21 -27.33
CA LEU A 11 21.51 6.39 -26.33
C LEU A 11 22.43 5.93 -25.19
N PRO A 12 23.62 5.35 -25.46
CA PRO A 12 24.55 4.94 -24.41
C PRO A 12 25.03 6.13 -23.58
N THR A 13 25.30 7.27 -24.20
CA THR A 13 25.74 8.48 -23.48
C THR A 13 24.65 9.03 -22.56
N LEU A 14 23.37 8.93 -22.95
CA LEU A 14 22.24 9.38 -22.13
C LEU A 14 22.04 8.47 -20.92
N VAL A 15 22.17 7.15 -21.10
CA VAL A 15 22.09 6.16 -20.02
C VAL A 15 23.26 6.31 -19.02
N LEU A 16 24.47 6.58 -19.51
CA LEU A 16 25.65 6.83 -18.67
C LEU A 16 25.62 8.19 -17.97
N MET A 17 24.75 9.13 -18.39
CA MET A 17 24.63 10.44 -17.75
C MET A 17 23.74 10.40 -16.50
N LEU A 18 22.78 9.47 -16.40
CA LEU A 18 21.88 9.36 -15.25
C LEU A 18 22.63 9.18 -13.91
N PRO A 19 23.68 8.34 -13.80
CA PRO A 19 24.51 8.25 -12.60
C PRO A 19 25.36 9.50 -12.33
N SER A 20 25.80 10.20 -13.38
CA SER A 20 26.62 11.40 -13.22
C SER A 20 25.85 12.58 -12.62
N LEU A 21 24.54 12.67 -12.86
CA LEU A 21 23.67 13.68 -12.24
C LEU A 21 23.51 13.44 -10.73
N ILE A 22 23.49 12.16 -10.32
CA ILE A 22 23.44 11.73 -8.92
C ILE A 22 24.73 12.10 -8.17
N PHE A 23 25.89 11.94 -8.81
CA PHE A 23 27.19 12.32 -8.23
C PHE A 23 27.44 13.84 -8.26
N ARG A 24 26.85 14.55 -9.22
CA ARG A 24 27.03 16.01 -9.41
C ARG A 24 26.36 16.83 -8.32
N GLU A 25 25.19 16.39 -7.84
CA GLU A 25 24.44 17.07 -6.78
C GLU A 25 23.96 16.04 -5.74
N PRO A 26 24.82 15.58 -4.82
CA PRO A 26 24.41 14.63 -3.78
C PRO A 26 23.27 15.18 -2.91
N ALA A 27 23.13 16.51 -2.85
CA ALA A 27 22.02 17.20 -2.20
C ALA A 27 20.65 16.77 -2.77
N LEU A 28 20.53 16.53 -4.08
CA LEU A 28 19.27 16.11 -4.71
C LEU A 28 18.85 14.71 -4.26
N VAL A 29 19.80 13.79 -4.12
CA VAL A 29 19.53 12.42 -3.65
C VAL A 29 19.01 12.44 -2.21
N VAL A 30 19.63 13.23 -1.35
CA VAL A 30 19.19 13.39 0.04
C VAL A 30 17.79 14.02 0.10
N LEU A 31 17.51 15.02 -0.74
CA LEU A 31 16.19 15.65 -0.85
C LEU A 31 15.11 14.67 -1.31
N ILE A 32 15.44 13.80 -2.27
CA ILE A 32 14.53 12.75 -2.76
C ILE A 32 14.24 11.77 -1.63
N ILE A 33 15.25 11.25 -0.93
CA ILE A 33 15.03 10.28 0.16
C ILE A 33 14.21 10.91 1.29
N LEU A 34 14.55 12.13 1.70
CA LEU A 34 13.87 12.85 2.78
C LEU A 34 12.43 13.24 2.40
N GLY A 35 12.15 13.49 1.11
CA GLY A 35 10.79 13.75 0.61
C GLY A 35 9.97 12.47 0.38
N PHE A 36 10.60 11.38 -0.04
CA PHE A 36 9.89 10.16 -0.44
C PHE A 36 9.26 9.42 0.74
N VAL A 37 9.96 9.35 1.87
CA VAL A 37 9.47 8.71 3.11
C VAL A 37 8.17 9.37 3.63
N PRO A 38 8.09 10.70 3.84
CA PRO A 38 6.84 11.32 4.28
C PRO A 38 5.74 11.25 3.22
N THR A 39 6.06 11.30 1.92
CA THR A 39 5.05 11.12 0.87
C THR A 39 4.41 9.74 0.93
N ILE A 40 5.19 8.67 1.08
CA ILE A 40 4.67 7.30 1.23
C ILE A 40 3.79 7.19 2.47
N TYR A 41 4.23 7.77 3.58
CA TYR A 41 3.48 7.73 4.83
C TYR A 41 2.11 8.41 4.68
N ILE A 42 2.08 9.60 4.09
CA ILE A 42 0.83 10.33 3.80
C ILE A 42 -0.05 9.55 2.82
N TYR A 43 0.52 8.96 1.77
CA TYR A 43 -0.23 8.15 0.80
C TYR A 43 -0.97 7.00 1.48
N ASN A 44 -0.29 6.22 2.32
CA ASN A 44 -0.93 5.12 3.06
C ASN A 44 -2.03 5.63 4.00
N CYS A 45 -1.82 6.77 4.67
CA CYS A 45 -2.87 7.39 5.49
C CYS A 45 -4.11 7.74 4.66
N PHE A 46 -3.94 8.32 3.48
CA PHE A 46 -5.05 8.68 2.60
C PHE A 46 -5.81 7.47 2.05
N THR A 47 -5.11 6.39 1.72
CA THR A 47 -5.72 5.14 1.26
C THR A 47 -6.72 4.57 2.27
N ILE A 48 -6.40 4.66 3.57
CA ILE A 48 -7.23 4.15 4.67
C ILE A 48 -8.29 5.17 5.11
N LEU A 49 -8.01 6.47 4.94
CA LEU A 49 -8.88 7.57 5.37
C LEU A 49 -10.29 7.45 4.77
N ILE A 50 -10.40 7.03 3.50
CA ILE A 50 -11.69 6.85 2.83
C ILE A 50 -12.51 5.73 3.49
N ALA A 51 -11.87 4.59 3.80
CA ALA A 51 -12.53 3.46 4.46
C ALA A 51 -12.96 3.82 5.90
N MET A 52 -12.08 4.49 6.65
CA MET A 52 -12.39 4.96 8.01
C MET A 52 -13.56 5.94 8.04
N ARG A 53 -13.59 6.91 7.12
CA ARG A 53 -14.67 7.90 7.05
C ARG A 53 -16.03 7.29 6.74
N LEU A 54 -16.03 6.19 5.99
CA LEU A 54 -17.25 5.43 5.69
C LEU A 54 -17.76 4.65 6.91
N GLU A 55 -16.85 4.18 7.76
CA GLU A 55 -17.20 3.31 8.90
C GLU A 55 -17.46 4.09 10.21
N GLU A 56 -16.64 5.08 10.53
CA GLU A 56 -16.69 5.81 11.81
C GLU A 56 -17.54 7.10 11.74
N GLU A 57 -17.99 7.53 10.55
CA GLU A 57 -18.76 8.77 10.31
C GLU A 57 -18.19 10.08 10.94
N ILE A 58 -16.91 10.07 11.36
CA ILE A 58 -16.24 11.20 12.00
C ILE A 58 -15.81 12.28 11.01
N GLY A 59 -15.71 13.55 11.44
CA GLY A 59 -15.28 14.68 10.61
C GLY A 59 -13.90 14.50 9.94
N LEU A 60 -13.63 15.20 8.82
CA LEU A 60 -12.39 15.04 8.04
C LEU A 60 -11.12 15.23 8.87
N PHE A 61 -11.05 16.31 9.65
CA PHE A 61 -9.87 16.61 10.47
C PHE A 61 -9.64 15.58 11.59
N GLU A 62 -10.73 15.07 12.17
CA GLU A 62 -10.66 14.03 13.21
C GLU A 62 -10.19 12.70 12.60
N ALA A 63 -10.71 12.35 11.42
CA ALA A 63 -10.30 11.15 10.68
C ALA A 63 -8.82 11.17 10.31
N VAL A 64 -8.29 12.31 9.87
CA VAL A 64 -6.85 12.47 9.58
C VAL A 64 -6.01 12.21 10.84
N ARG A 65 -6.37 12.83 11.97
CA ARG A 65 -5.65 12.66 13.24
C ARG A 65 -5.71 11.22 13.74
N ARG A 66 -6.89 10.59 13.62
CA ARG A 66 -7.12 9.19 13.95
C ARG A 66 -6.27 8.26 13.09
N CYS A 67 -6.21 8.51 11.78
CA CYS A 67 -5.42 7.72 10.84
C CYS A 67 -3.91 7.78 11.15
N PHE A 68 -3.38 8.97 11.43
CA PHE A 68 -1.99 9.12 11.88
C PHE A 68 -1.72 8.40 13.21
N SER A 69 -2.69 8.41 14.14
CA SER A 69 -2.58 7.63 15.37
C SER A 69 -2.50 6.13 15.07
N LEU A 70 -3.41 5.58 14.27
CA LEU A 70 -3.45 4.16 13.90
C LEU A 70 -2.17 3.68 13.24
N MET A 71 -1.57 4.50 12.38
CA MET A 71 -0.35 4.14 11.64
C MET A 71 0.94 4.29 12.46
N LYS A 72 0.88 4.98 13.61
CA LYS A 72 2.04 5.23 14.47
C LYS A 72 2.56 3.92 15.08
N GLY A 73 3.85 3.63 14.84
CA GLY A 73 4.54 2.45 15.37
C GLY A 73 4.66 1.27 14.41
N ARG A 74 3.83 1.19 13.36
CA ARG A 74 3.83 0.05 12.42
C ARG A 74 3.65 0.41 10.95
N TRP A 75 3.92 1.67 10.59
CA TRP A 75 3.75 2.17 9.22
C TRP A 75 4.49 1.35 8.14
N TRP A 76 5.64 0.75 8.48
CA TRP A 76 6.36 -0.16 7.59
C TRP A 76 5.56 -1.41 7.21
N PHE A 77 4.76 -1.96 8.14
CA PHE A 77 3.92 -3.12 7.86
C PHE A 77 2.78 -2.75 6.92
N SER A 78 2.12 -1.61 7.18
CA SER A 78 1.08 -1.06 6.31
C SER A 78 1.63 -0.79 4.91
N PHE A 79 2.84 -0.23 4.81
CA PHE A 79 3.51 -0.01 3.53
C PHE A 79 3.72 -1.31 2.76
N TRP A 80 4.29 -2.34 3.38
CA TRP A 80 4.52 -3.63 2.71
C TRP A 80 3.23 -4.29 2.24
N ILE A 81 2.15 -4.23 3.03
CA ILE A 81 0.84 -4.74 2.60
C ILE A 81 0.33 -3.96 1.39
N THR A 82 0.36 -2.62 1.42
CA THR A 82 -0.06 -1.79 0.29
C THR A 82 0.76 -2.10 -0.96
N VAL A 83 2.07 -2.33 -0.82
CA VAL A 83 2.96 -2.73 -1.92
C VAL A 83 2.57 -4.10 -2.48
N VAL A 84 2.38 -5.11 -1.63
CA VAL A 84 1.96 -6.46 -2.07
C VAL A 84 0.62 -6.40 -2.79
N MET A 85 -0.36 -5.66 -2.26
CA MET A 85 -1.66 -5.49 -2.89
C MET A 85 -1.54 -4.76 -4.23
N ALA A 86 -0.67 -3.74 -4.33
CA ALA A 86 -0.40 -3.06 -5.58
C ALA A 86 0.22 -4.00 -6.64
N PHE A 87 1.12 -4.89 -6.24
CA PHE A 87 1.67 -5.93 -7.14
C PHE A 87 0.58 -6.86 -7.65
N VAL A 88 -0.29 -7.36 -6.76
CA VAL A 88 -1.41 -8.23 -7.16
C VAL A 88 -2.32 -7.53 -8.18
N VAL A 89 -2.75 -6.30 -7.88
CA VAL A 89 -3.60 -5.52 -8.79
C VAL A 89 -2.88 -5.30 -10.13
N MET A 90 -1.59 -4.94 -10.12
CA MET A 90 -0.81 -4.73 -11.33
C MET A 90 -0.77 -5.98 -12.23
N PHE A 91 -0.48 -7.16 -11.67
CA PHE A 91 -0.43 -8.40 -12.45
C PHE A 91 -1.79 -8.77 -13.04
N VAL A 92 -2.87 -8.61 -12.27
CA VAL A 92 -4.21 -8.92 -12.77
C VAL A 92 -4.64 -7.89 -13.83
N SER A 93 -4.34 -6.60 -13.63
CA SER A 93 -4.60 -5.54 -14.61
C SER A 93 -3.88 -5.77 -15.94
N MET A 94 -2.67 -6.34 -15.93
CA MET A 94 -1.96 -6.68 -17.17
C MET A 94 -2.76 -7.65 -18.03
N ILE A 95 -3.40 -8.66 -17.42
CA ILE A 95 -4.23 -9.65 -18.14
C ILE A 95 -5.38 -8.95 -18.85
N PHE A 96 -6.05 -8.01 -18.19
CA PHE A 96 -7.15 -7.24 -18.77
C PHE A 96 -6.71 -6.22 -19.82
N GLN A 97 -5.45 -5.80 -19.83
CA GLN A 97 -4.90 -4.95 -20.90
C GLN A 97 -4.47 -5.71 -22.14
N LEU A 98 -4.20 -7.02 -22.06
CA LEU A 98 -3.78 -7.81 -23.22
C LEU A 98 -4.70 -7.67 -24.45
N PRO A 99 -6.04 -7.69 -24.32
CA PRO A 99 -6.94 -7.51 -25.46
C PRO A 99 -6.72 -6.18 -26.20
N LEU A 100 -6.43 -5.11 -25.46
CA LEU A 100 -6.12 -3.80 -26.03
C LEU A 100 -4.75 -3.80 -26.74
N GLN A 101 -3.74 -4.42 -26.14
CA GLN A 101 -2.41 -4.46 -26.75
C GLN A 101 -2.41 -5.29 -28.04
N VAL A 102 -3.13 -6.41 -28.05
CA VAL A 102 -3.30 -7.23 -29.26
C VAL A 102 -4.09 -6.48 -30.32
N SER A 103 -5.19 -5.82 -29.96
CA SER A 103 -5.99 -5.06 -30.92
C SER A 103 -5.18 -3.93 -31.57
N MET A 104 -4.41 -3.19 -30.77
CA MET A 104 -3.52 -2.14 -31.26
C MET A 104 -2.47 -2.69 -32.21
N GLY A 105 -1.83 -3.81 -31.87
CA GLY A 105 -0.87 -4.47 -32.74
C GLY A 105 -1.47 -4.80 -34.10
N VAL A 106 -2.63 -5.46 -34.13
CA VAL A 106 -3.33 -5.83 -35.38
C VAL A 106 -3.67 -4.60 -36.22
N ALA A 107 -4.16 -3.52 -35.62
CA ALA A 107 -4.50 -2.30 -36.34
C ALA A 107 -3.28 -1.61 -36.97
N THR A 108 -2.12 -1.63 -36.30
CA THR A 108 -0.87 -1.10 -36.88
C THR A 108 -0.35 -1.91 -38.06
N TYR A 109 -0.53 -3.24 -38.07
CA TYR A 109 -0.03 -4.10 -39.15
C TYR A 109 -1.00 -4.22 -40.34
N ALA A 110 -2.31 -4.22 -40.10
CA ALA A 110 -3.33 -4.42 -41.14
C ALA A 110 -3.77 -3.12 -41.84
N GLY A 111 -3.36 -1.96 -41.34
CA GLY A 111 -3.87 -0.66 -41.78
C GLY A 111 -5.18 -0.29 -41.09
N SER A 112 -5.47 1.01 -41.03
CA SER A 112 -6.65 1.57 -40.34
C SER A 112 -7.98 1.22 -41.00
N ASP A 113 -7.95 0.68 -42.22
CA ASP A 113 -9.15 0.46 -43.03
C ASP A 113 -9.84 -0.83 -42.58
N GLY A 114 -10.87 -0.68 -41.74
CA GLY A 114 -11.74 -1.78 -41.32
C GLY A 114 -11.37 -2.48 -39.99
N THR A 115 -10.29 -2.08 -39.32
CA THR A 115 -9.87 -2.65 -38.01
C THR A 115 -10.43 -1.92 -36.78
N GLY A 116 -11.16 -0.81 -36.98
CA GLY A 116 -11.70 0.01 -35.88
C GLY A 116 -12.61 -0.74 -34.90
N TRP A 117 -13.35 -1.75 -35.35
CA TRP A 117 -14.23 -2.56 -34.48
C TRP A 117 -13.43 -3.47 -33.53
N ILE A 118 -12.27 -3.99 -33.96
CA ILE A 118 -11.35 -4.79 -33.13
C ILE A 118 -10.74 -3.91 -32.04
N LEU A 119 -10.35 -2.69 -32.38
CA LEU A 119 -9.86 -1.70 -31.42
C LEU A 119 -10.93 -1.35 -30.38
N PHE A 120 -12.16 -1.11 -30.84
CA PHE A 120 -13.29 -0.79 -29.96
C PHE A 120 -13.54 -1.90 -28.94
N ILE A 121 -13.56 -3.17 -29.37
CA ILE A 121 -13.73 -4.32 -28.48
C ILE A 121 -12.57 -4.42 -27.48
N GLY A 122 -11.32 -4.23 -27.93
CA GLY A 122 -10.14 -4.27 -27.06
C GLY A 122 -10.19 -3.16 -25.99
N VAL A 123 -10.58 -1.95 -26.37
CA VAL A 123 -10.75 -0.81 -25.43
C VAL A 123 -11.89 -1.09 -24.45
N ALA A 124 -13.05 -1.55 -24.92
CA ALA A 124 -14.21 -1.85 -24.07
C ALA A 124 -13.86 -2.90 -23.02
N LEU A 125 -13.23 -4.01 -23.42
CA LEU A 125 -12.85 -5.09 -22.53
C LEU A 125 -11.79 -4.65 -21.50
N SER A 126 -10.78 -3.90 -21.95
CA SER A 126 -9.76 -3.33 -21.05
C SER A 126 -10.36 -2.35 -20.05
N THR A 127 -11.34 -1.56 -20.47
CA THR A 127 -12.00 -0.57 -19.61
C THR A 127 -12.84 -1.25 -18.54
N ILE A 128 -13.65 -2.25 -18.91
CA ILE A 128 -14.43 -3.04 -17.94
C ILE A 128 -13.50 -3.73 -16.94
N GLY A 129 -12.43 -4.36 -17.42
CA GLY A 129 -11.43 -4.98 -16.57
C GLY A 129 -10.80 -4.00 -15.59
N SER A 130 -10.47 -2.79 -16.05
CA SER A 130 -9.90 -1.74 -15.20
C SER A 130 -10.85 -1.28 -14.10
N TYR A 131 -12.14 -1.11 -14.41
CA TYR A 131 -13.15 -0.77 -13.40
C TYR A 131 -13.33 -1.88 -12.36
N LEU A 132 -13.32 -3.15 -12.76
CA LEU A 132 -13.37 -4.28 -11.82
C LEU A 132 -12.16 -4.27 -10.87
N MET A 133 -10.97 -3.98 -11.40
CA MET A 133 -9.76 -3.88 -10.58
C MET A 133 -9.82 -2.71 -9.60
N TYR A 134 -10.39 -1.57 -10.01
CA TYR A 134 -10.55 -0.42 -9.12
C TYR A 134 -11.46 -0.73 -7.93
N SER A 135 -12.55 -1.47 -8.16
CA SER A 135 -13.43 -1.94 -7.08
C SER A 135 -12.71 -2.84 -6.09
N ILE A 136 -11.88 -3.77 -6.56
CA ILE A 136 -11.04 -4.63 -5.71
C ILE A 136 -10.06 -3.80 -4.87
N LEU A 137 -9.49 -2.75 -5.44
CA LEU A 137 -8.57 -1.86 -4.74
C LEU A 137 -9.26 -1.16 -3.57
N ILE A 138 -10.48 -0.66 -3.76
CA ILE A 138 -11.27 -0.06 -2.67
C ILE A 138 -11.55 -1.08 -1.55
N LEU A 139 -11.94 -2.30 -1.90
CA LEU A 139 -12.15 -3.37 -0.91
C LEU A 139 -10.86 -3.68 -0.13
N SER A 140 -9.73 -3.68 -0.82
CA SER A 140 -8.41 -3.91 -0.22
C SER A 140 -8.07 -2.83 0.82
N CYS A 141 -8.45 -1.57 0.57
CA CYS A 141 -8.30 -0.49 1.54
C CYS A 141 -9.10 -0.76 2.82
N SER A 142 -10.33 -1.27 2.70
CA SER A 142 -11.15 -1.63 3.86
C SER A 142 -10.55 -2.79 4.65
N VAL A 143 -10.06 -3.84 3.97
CA VAL A 143 -9.38 -4.96 4.64
C VAL A 143 -8.13 -4.48 5.38
N LEU A 144 -7.35 -3.60 4.76
CA LEU A 144 -6.18 -2.98 5.39
C LEU A 144 -6.57 -2.16 6.63
N TYR A 145 -7.64 -1.36 6.54
CA TYR A 145 -8.18 -0.60 7.66
C TYR A 145 -8.51 -1.49 8.86
N TYR A 146 -9.32 -2.54 8.65
CA TYR A 146 -9.71 -3.46 9.71
C TYR A 146 -8.51 -4.18 10.33
N ASN A 147 -7.53 -4.57 9.52
CA ASN A 147 -6.30 -5.18 10.02
C ASN A 147 -5.56 -4.23 10.99
N LEU A 148 -5.47 -2.93 10.67
CA LEU A 148 -4.82 -1.96 11.55
C LEU A 148 -5.62 -1.70 12.83
N VAL A 149 -6.95 -1.64 12.74
CA VAL A 149 -7.86 -1.42 13.88
C VAL A 149 -7.81 -2.60 14.84
N GLU A 150 -8.04 -3.83 14.35
CA GLU A 150 -8.05 -5.05 15.16
C GLU A 150 -6.76 -5.20 15.94
N HIS A 151 -5.65 -4.89 15.30
CA HIS A 151 -4.35 -5.13 15.91
C HIS A 151 -3.96 -4.07 16.93
N LYS A 152 -4.52 -2.87 16.85
CA LYS A 152 -4.26 -1.79 17.80
C LYS A 152 -5.28 -1.78 18.95
N GLU A 153 -6.54 -2.06 18.65
CA GLU A 153 -7.63 -2.04 19.62
C GLU A 153 -7.84 -3.40 20.28
N GLY A 154 -7.73 -4.51 19.53
CA GLY A 154 -7.88 -5.86 20.07
C GLY A 154 -6.80 -6.23 21.09
N VAL A 155 -5.55 -5.81 20.84
CA VAL A 155 -4.46 -5.98 21.83
C VAL A 155 -4.74 -5.16 23.10
N GLY A 156 -5.24 -3.92 22.95
CA GLY A 156 -5.58 -3.08 24.10
C GLY A 156 -6.78 -3.56 24.91
N MET A 157 -7.75 -4.23 24.28
CA MET A 157 -8.89 -4.83 24.99
C MET A 157 -8.48 -6.08 25.78
N ALA A 158 -7.61 -6.93 25.20
CA ALA A 158 -7.07 -8.09 25.90
C ALA A 158 -6.29 -7.70 27.16
N GLU A 159 -5.50 -6.63 27.08
CA GLU A 159 -4.74 -6.11 28.22
C GLU A 159 -5.65 -5.59 29.34
N ARG A 160 -6.73 -4.86 29.00
CA ARG A 160 -7.73 -4.39 29.97
C ARG A 160 -8.48 -5.54 30.67
N ILE A 161 -8.77 -6.62 29.95
CA ILE A 161 -9.40 -7.81 30.55
C ILE A 161 -8.44 -8.48 31.54
N SER A 162 -7.16 -8.57 31.18
CA SER A 162 -6.12 -9.08 32.09
C SER A 162 -6.00 -8.23 33.35
N GLU A 163 -6.11 -6.91 33.23
CA GLU A 163 -6.04 -5.98 34.36
C GLU A 163 -7.24 -6.13 35.31
N ILE A 164 -8.46 -6.31 34.77
CA ILE A 164 -9.66 -6.61 35.56
C ILE A 164 -9.53 -7.98 36.27
N GLY A 165 -8.98 -8.98 35.58
CA GLY A 165 -8.71 -10.31 36.17
C GLY A 165 -7.64 -10.29 37.27
N ALA A 166 -6.67 -9.37 37.17
CA ALA A 166 -5.63 -9.18 38.18
C ALA A 166 -6.15 -8.41 39.41
N ASP A 167 -6.99 -7.38 39.21
CA ASP A 167 -7.57 -6.57 40.29
C ASP A 167 -8.66 -7.34 41.08
N SER A 168 -9.43 -8.19 40.40
CA SER A 168 -10.45 -9.04 41.05
C SER A 168 -9.89 -10.30 41.75
N GLY A 169 -8.57 -10.53 41.71
CA GLY A 169 -7.92 -11.76 42.18
C GLY A 169 -7.18 -11.69 43.53
N VAL A 170 -7.10 -10.54 44.20
CA VAL A 170 -6.34 -10.42 45.48
C VAL A 170 -7.17 -9.73 46.56
N GLY A 171 -8.15 -10.47 47.07
CA GLY A 171 -9.00 -10.07 48.20
C GLY A 171 -9.64 -11.25 48.91
N GLY A 172 -9.05 -12.44 48.85
CA GLY A 172 -9.50 -13.65 49.55
C GLY A 172 -8.37 -14.24 50.36
N GLY A 173 -8.44 -14.12 51.68
CA GLY A 173 -7.35 -14.37 52.59
C GLY A 173 -6.79 -15.80 52.57
N VAL A 174 -5.51 -15.90 52.88
CA VAL A 174 -4.96 -16.99 53.67
C VAL A 174 -4.09 -16.34 54.75
N GLY A 175 -4.73 -16.04 55.87
CA GLY A 175 -4.05 -16.08 57.16
C GLY A 175 -3.97 -17.53 57.63
N GLU A 176 -3.00 -17.78 58.52
CA GLU A 176 -2.82 -18.94 59.39
C GLU A 176 -2.12 -20.20 58.86
N GLY A 177 -1.08 -20.60 59.61
CA GLY A 177 -0.42 -21.89 59.55
C GLY A 177 1.11 -21.76 59.50
N ALA A 178 1.75 -21.36 60.60
CA ALA A 178 2.53 -22.28 61.42
C ALA A 178 3.77 -22.84 60.69
N SER A 179 4.95 -22.34 61.04
CA SER A 179 5.81 -22.99 62.04
C SER A 179 6.74 -24.05 61.45
N GLY A 180 8.02 -23.70 61.43
CA GLY A 180 9.08 -24.64 61.79
C GLY A 180 9.89 -25.23 60.66
N ALA A 181 11.16 -25.45 61.01
CA ALA A 181 12.20 -26.22 60.34
C ALA A 181 12.97 -25.48 59.22
N THR A 182 14.03 -24.75 59.55
CA THR A 182 15.42 -25.22 59.79
C THR A 182 16.14 -25.71 58.52
N SER A 183 17.32 -25.11 58.30
CA SER A 183 18.59 -25.74 57.86
C SER A 183 18.55 -26.49 56.50
N LEU A 184 19.35 -26.18 55.49
CA LEU A 184 20.78 -25.83 55.42
C LEU A 184 21.04 -25.09 54.10
#